data_AF-A0AAV3X7U7-F1
#
_entry.id   AF-A0AAV3X7U7-F1
#
_cell.length_a   1.000
_cell.length_b   1.000
_cell.length_c   1.000
_cell.angle_alpha   90.00
_cell.angle_beta   90.00
_cell.angle_gamma   90.00
#
_symmetry.space_group_name_H-M   'P 1'
#
loop_
_entity.id
_entity.type
_entity.pdbx_description
1 polymer ?
#
loop_
_entity_poly.entity_id
_entity_poly.type
_entity_poly.pdbx_seq_one_letter_code
_entity_poly.pdbx_strand_id
1 'polypeptide(L)'
;MSQHRPVPRLDLAPKLKRPLSLWNPLDYLRLLYWVFFFPQALRWYVDRFGGGYIPEREMNWDKGWELLRQNAVQRQLLFQGLVLTVFTPVAVGVILQEIQVPINWFRVALGVALGVMWGVMWGVMSGVMSGAFDWQLVRFASASLNETLKSKFVKGFFSPPVFFFLPRRWKEQLQARFKTDIRLDTPARATAAGFWYLHEKEPAKAMEAFAVVRSLLYGEEMFILAQTLATFHAAKELATVAAIQLPAFPKEPLLRPITWKAITSLCRVVEDIQLVQRSASRSTRSFALNRAQGELKSILDTANFLPQAERELIEDIAKTWQNALLQVAGEVGEVSITKPVINP
;
A
#
# COMPACT_ATOMS: atom_id res chain seq x y z
N MET A 1 -18.96 45.79 -22.10
CA MET A 1 -19.09 44.32 -21.96
C MET A 1 -19.11 43.71 -23.36
N SER A 2 -17.97 43.28 -23.86
CA SER A 2 -17.83 42.64 -25.17
C SER A 2 -18.21 41.16 -25.06
N GLN A 3 -19.35 40.77 -25.63
CA GLN A 3 -19.75 39.37 -25.77
C GLN A 3 -18.83 38.69 -26.79
N HIS A 4 -17.85 37.94 -26.32
CA HIS A 4 -17.11 37.00 -27.18
C HIS A 4 -18.05 35.87 -27.59
N ARG A 5 -18.48 35.88 -28.86
CA ARG A 5 -19.06 34.69 -29.49
C ARG A 5 -17.95 33.65 -29.64
N PRO A 6 -18.08 32.44 -29.06
CA PRO A 6 -17.05 31.42 -29.18
C PRO A 6 -16.94 31.00 -30.65
N VAL A 7 -15.71 31.01 -31.18
CA VAL A 7 -15.40 30.55 -32.54
C VAL A 7 -15.85 29.09 -32.67
N PRO A 8 -16.63 28.73 -33.70
CA PRO A 8 -17.09 27.36 -33.88
C PRO A 8 -15.89 26.43 -34.07
N ARG A 9 -15.71 25.50 -33.13
CA ARG A 9 -14.67 24.48 -33.23
C ARG A 9 -15.01 23.56 -34.40
N LEU A 10 -14.13 23.50 -35.39
CA LEU A 10 -14.27 22.59 -36.54
C LEU A 10 -14.11 21.15 -36.05
N ASP A 11 -15.22 20.44 -35.86
CA ASP A 11 -15.24 19.08 -35.34
C ASP A 11 -15.04 18.08 -36.50
N LEU A 12 -13.78 17.75 -36.76
CA LEU A 12 -13.36 16.82 -37.81
C LEU A 12 -13.45 15.35 -37.38
N ALA A 13 -13.97 15.04 -36.18
CA ALA A 13 -13.99 13.68 -35.70
C ALA A 13 -14.96 12.82 -36.54
N PRO A 14 -14.52 11.67 -37.08
CA PRO A 14 -15.41 10.76 -37.80
C PRO A 14 -16.38 10.10 -36.81
N LYS A 15 -17.59 10.68 -36.69
CA LYS A 15 -18.62 10.26 -35.77
C LYS A 15 -19.38 9.04 -36.30
N LEU A 16 -19.60 8.06 -35.42
CA LEU A 16 -20.36 6.85 -35.73
C LEU A 16 -21.80 6.98 -35.24
N LYS A 17 -22.78 6.69 -36.10
CA LYS A 17 -24.22 6.75 -35.74
C LYS A 17 -24.73 5.51 -34.99
N ARG A 18 -23.90 4.48 -34.85
CA ARG A 18 -24.22 3.19 -34.22
C ARG A 18 -23.10 2.79 -33.25
N PRO A 19 -23.36 1.93 -32.25
CA PRO A 19 -22.30 1.33 -31.44
C PRO A 19 -21.39 0.44 -32.29
N LEU A 20 -20.13 0.31 -31.88
CA LEU A 20 -19.14 -0.60 -32.47
C LEU A 20 -19.58 -2.05 -32.27
N SER A 21 -19.48 -2.86 -33.32
CA SER A 21 -19.86 -4.27 -33.26
C SER A 21 -18.65 -5.19 -33.11
N LEU A 22 -18.75 -6.19 -32.24
CA LEU A 22 -17.74 -7.24 -32.06
C LEU A 22 -17.55 -8.12 -33.31
N TRP A 23 -18.56 -8.19 -34.17
CA TRP A 23 -18.58 -9.10 -35.32
C TRP A 23 -18.16 -8.44 -36.63
N ASN A 24 -17.91 -7.13 -36.63
CA ASN A 24 -17.54 -6.40 -37.82
C ASN A 24 -16.04 -6.07 -37.82
N PRO A 25 -15.21 -6.70 -38.69
CA PRO A 25 -13.76 -6.48 -38.70
C PRO A 25 -13.37 -5.03 -39.01
N LEU A 26 -14.19 -4.29 -39.76
CA LEU A 26 -13.95 -2.87 -40.06
C LEU A 26 -14.04 -1.98 -38.81
N ASP A 27 -14.83 -2.38 -37.81
CA ASP A 27 -14.96 -1.61 -36.56
C ASP A 27 -13.68 -1.72 -35.71
N TYR A 28 -12.92 -2.81 -35.83
CA TYR A 28 -11.60 -2.97 -35.19
C TYR A 28 -10.53 -2.10 -35.86
N LEU A 29 -10.50 -2.06 -37.20
CA LEU A 29 -9.61 -1.14 -37.93
C LEU A 29 -9.91 0.32 -37.63
N ARG A 30 -11.21 0.66 -37.52
CA ARG A 30 -11.65 1.99 -37.11
C ARG A 30 -11.26 2.32 -35.67
N LEU A 31 -11.36 1.37 -34.74
CA LEU A 31 -10.92 1.58 -33.36
C LEU A 31 -9.41 1.84 -33.32
N LEU A 32 -8.61 1.05 -34.05
CA LEU A 32 -7.17 1.26 -34.17
C LEU A 32 -6.87 2.65 -34.76
N TYR A 33 -7.58 3.03 -35.83
CA TYR A 33 -7.48 4.36 -36.43
C TYR A 33 -7.84 5.49 -35.46
N TRP A 34 -8.90 5.35 -34.66
CA TRP A 34 -9.27 6.32 -33.63
C TRP A 34 -8.22 6.43 -32.53
N VAL A 35 -7.63 5.31 -32.09
CA VAL A 35 -6.59 5.32 -31.06
C VAL A 35 -5.35 6.08 -31.52
N PHE A 36 -4.91 5.88 -32.76
CA PHE A 36 -3.66 6.49 -33.25
C PHE A 36 -3.82 7.89 -33.87
N PHE A 37 -4.92 8.15 -34.57
CA PHE A 37 -5.07 9.37 -35.36
C PHE A 37 -6.14 10.33 -34.84
N PHE A 38 -7.17 9.84 -34.13
CA PHE A 38 -8.30 10.66 -33.67
C PHE A 38 -8.80 10.26 -32.27
N PRO A 39 -7.98 10.43 -31.21
CA PRO A 39 -8.34 9.98 -29.86
C PRO A 39 -9.57 10.69 -29.28
N GLN A 40 -9.89 11.88 -29.79
CA GLN A 40 -11.10 12.62 -29.44
C GLN A 40 -12.38 11.89 -29.87
N ALA A 41 -12.34 11.11 -30.96
CA ALA A 41 -13.49 10.31 -31.42
C ALA A 41 -13.83 9.19 -30.43
N LEU A 42 -12.82 8.61 -29.77
CA LEU A 42 -13.02 7.61 -28.72
C LEU A 42 -13.71 8.22 -27.50
N ARG A 43 -13.27 9.41 -27.06
CA ARG A 43 -13.93 10.15 -25.97
C ARG A 43 -15.38 10.46 -26.30
N TRP A 44 -15.64 10.98 -27.50
CA TRP A 44 -17.00 11.23 -27.99
C TRP A 44 -17.86 9.97 -28.03
N TYR A 45 -17.29 8.83 -28.45
CA TYR A 45 -18.01 7.56 -28.51
C TYR A 45 -18.41 7.07 -27.11
N VAL A 46 -17.49 7.12 -26.15
CA VAL A 46 -17.75 6.74 -24.75
C VAL A 46 -18.79 7.66 -24.12
N ASP A 47 -18.74 8.96 -24.39
CA ASP A 47 -19.72 9.92 -23.89
C ASP A 47 -21.12 9.68 -24.50
N ARG A 48 -21.18 9.45 -25.82
CA ARG A 48 -22.44 9.29 -26.56
C ARG A 48 -23.14 7.95 -26.31
N PHE A 49 -22.39 6.86 -26.18
CA PHE A 49 -22.94 5.50 -26.09
C PHE A 49 -22.63 4.78 -24.77
N GLY A 50 -21.71 5.31 -23.95
CA GLY A 50 -21.22 4.69 -22.72
C GLY A 50 -21.76 5.31 -21.43
N GLY A 51 -22.76 6.20 -21.49
CA GLY A 51 -23.49 6.70 -20.32
C GLY A 51 -22.92 7.96 -19.66
N GLY A 52 -22.00 8.69 -20.32
CA GLY A 52 -21.45 9.97 -19.83
C GLY A 52 -20.21 9.84 -18.92
N TYR A 53 -19.58 10.99 -18.63
CA TYR A 53 -18.37 11.11 -17.81
C TYR A 53 -18.68 11.06 -16.31
N ILE A 54 -18.04 10.14 -15.57
CA ILE A 54 -18.16 10.06 -14.11
C ILE A 54 -17.00 10.83 -13.47
N PRO A 55 -17.25 11.71 -12.48
CA PRO A 55 -16.19 12.44 -11.81
C PRO A 55 -15.19 11.47 -11.16
N GLU A 56 -13.90 11.66 -11.42
CA GLU A 56 -12.80 10.82 -10.91
C GLU A 56 -12.82 10.64 -9.38
N ARG A 57 -13.44 11.57 -8.65
CA ARG A 57 -13.51 11.59 -7.18
C ARG A 57 -14.45 10.53 -6.56
N GLU A 58 -15.37 9.94 -7.31
CA GLU A 58 -16.35 8.96 -6.77
C GLU A 58 -16.09 7.52 -7.21
N MET A 59 -15.03 7.30 -7.98
CA MET A 59 -14.72 6.00 -8.54
C MET A 59 -14.10 5.11 -7.45
N ASN A 60 -14.70 3.94 -7.23
CA ASN A 60 -14.19 2.92 -6.32
C ASN A 60 -14.22 1.57 -7.03
N TRP A 61 -13.39 0.62 -6.61
CA TRP A 61 -13.18 -0.66 -7.30
C TRP A 61 -14.49 -1.39 -7.63
N ASP A 62 -15.37 -1.50 -6.63
CA ASP A 62 -16.65 -2.20 -6.79
C ASP A 62 -17.57 -1.47 -7.76
N LYS A 63 -17.59 -0.13 -7.73
CA LYS A 63 -18.39 0.70 -8.66
C LYS A 63 -17.86 0.62 -10.09
N GLY A 64 -16.53 0.58 -10.29
CA GLY A 64 -15.92 0.46 -11.62
C GLY A 64 -16.27 -0.88 -12.30
N TRP A 65 -16.24 -1.97 -11.53
CA TRP A 65 -16.69 -3.28 -12.01
C TRP A 65 -18.20 -3.35 -12.23
N GLU A 66 -18.97 -2.74 -11.34
CA GLU A 66 -20.42 -2.65 -11.46
C GLU A 66 -20.84 -1.89 -12.73
N LEU A 67 -20.16 -0.79 -13.06
CA LEU A 67 -20.38 -0.02 -14.28
C LEU A 67 -20.00 -0.79 -15.55
N LEU A 68 -18.86 -1.50 -15.55
CA LEU A 68 -18.50 -2.39 -16.67
C LEU A 68 -19.49 -3.53 -16.84
N ARG A 69 -20.10 -3.99 -15.74
CA ARG A 69 -21.14 -5.03 -15.76
C ARG A 69 -22.47 -4.49 -16.30
N GLN A 70 -22.83 -3.27 -15.92
CA GLN A 70 -24.07 -2.59 -16.32
C GLN A 70 -24.03 -2.08 -17.77
N ASN A 71 -22.90 -1.55 -18.24
CA ASN A 71 -22.77 -0.95 -19.57
C ASN A 71 -22.23 -1.92 -20.61
N ALA A 72 -23.14 -2.53 -21.40
CA ALA A 72 -22.78 -3.45 -22.47
C ALA A 72 -21.82 -2.84 -23.52
N VAL A 73 -21.94 -1.54 -23.82
CA VAL A 73 -21.12 -0.84 -24.81
C VAL A 73 -19.68 -0.64 -24.34
N GLN A 74 -19.46 -0.29 -23.07
CA GLN A 74 -18.12 -0.16 -22.50
C GLN A 74 -17.40 -1.51 -22.43
N ARG A 75 -18.15 -2.57 -22.07
CA ARG A 75 -17.62 -3.94 -22.09
C ARG A 75 -17.23 -4.39 -23.50
N GLN A 76 -18.06 -4.11 -24.50
CA GLN A 76 -17.75 -4.42 -25.90
C GLN A 76 -16.49 -3.68 -26.36
N LEU A 77 -16.36 -2.38 -26.05
CA LEU A 77 -15.16 -1.59 -26.37
C LEU A 77 -13.90 -2.16 -25.70
N LEU A 78 -14.00 -2.59 -24.43
CA LEU A 78 -12.91 -3.21 -23.69
C LEU A 78 -12.48 -4.53 -24.35
N PHE A 79 -13.42 -5.39 -24.73
CA PHE A 79 -13.11 -6.62 -25.46
C PHE A 79 -12.46 -6.33 -26.82
N GLN A 80 -12.95 -5.35 -27.57
CA GLN A 80 -12.36 -4.97 -28.85
C GLN A 80 -10.91 -4.47 -28.68
N GLY A 81 -10.67 -3.65 -27.65
CA GLY A 81 -9.33 -3.18 -27.30
C GLY A 81 -8.37 -4.32 -26.93
N LEU A 82 -8.83 -5.30 -26.14
CA LEU A 82 -8.05 -6.48 -25.80
C LEU A 82 -7.71 -7.33 -27.02
N VAL A 83 -8.70 -7.60 -27.88
CA VAL A 83 -8.50 -8.33 -29.14
C VAL A 83 -7.45 -7.61 -29.99
N LEU A 84 -7.56 -6.30 -30.17
CA LEU A 84 -6.59 -5.53 -30.94
C LEU A 84 -5.19 -5.54 -30.32
N THR A 85 -5.09 -5.50 -28.99
CA THR A 85 -3.80 -5.54 -28.28
C THR A 85 -3.08 -6.88 -28.48
N VAL A 86 -3.82 -7.98 -28.62
CA VAL A 86 -3.27 -9.31 -28.89
C VAL A 86 -2.98 -9.53 -30.37
N PHE A 87 -3.90 -9.14 -31.25
CA PHE A 87 -3.79 -9.40 -32.69
C PHE A 87 -2.78 -8.48 -33.40
N THR A 88 -2.66 -7.21 -32.99
CA THR A 88 -1.78 -6.25 -33.68
C THR A 88 -0.30 -6.69 -33.63
N PRO A 89 0.27 -7.08 -32.47
CA PRO A 89 1.67 -7.50 -32.40
C PRO A 89 1.94 -8.81 -33.14
N VAL A 90 0.96 -9.72 -33.21
CA VAL A 90 1.05 -10.96 -33.98
C VAL A 90 1.06 -10.66 -35.49
N ALA A 91 0.15 -9.81 -35.97
CA ALA A 91 0.09 -9.41 -37.37
C ALA A 91 1.37 -8.68 -37.82
N VAL A 92 1.88 -7.75 -37.00
CA VAL A 92 3.16 -7.07 -37.24
C VAL A 92 4.32 -8.06 -37.22
N GLY A 93 4.29 -9.05 -36.32
CA GLY A 93 5.27 -10.13 -36.28
C GLY A 93 5.31 -10.92 -37.58
N VAL A 94 4.15 -11.35 -38.11
CA VAL A 94 4.09 -12.10 -39.37
C VAL A 94 4.66 -11.26 -40.53
N ILE A 95 4.30 -9.98 -40.64
CA ILE A 95 4.80 -9.08 -41.69
C ILE A 95 6.32 -8.91 -41.62
N LEU A 96 6.87 -8.73 -40.42
CA LEU A 96 8.31 -8.59 -40.24
C LEU A 96 9.07 -9.88 -40.59
N GLN A 97 8.45 -11.04 -40.37
CA GLN A 97 9.03 -12.34 -40.75
C GLN A 97 9.05 -12.53 -42.27
N GLU A 98 8.04 -12.04 -42.99
CA GLU A 98 8.03 -12.00 -44.47
C GLU A 98 9.14 -11.11 -45.04
N ILE A 99 9.58 -10.08 -44.29
CA ILE A 99 10.71 -9.21 -44.64
C ILE A 99 12.05 -9.80 -44.14
N GLN A 100 12.08 -11.10 -43.81
CA GLN A 100 13.25 -11.86 -43.33
C GLN A 100 13.87 -11.34 -42.01
N VAL A 101 13.11 -10.60 -41.20
CA VAL A 101 13.56 -10.22 -39.85
C VAL A 101 13.37 -11.43 -38.92
N PRO A 102 14.42 -11.89 -38.22
CA PRO A 102 14.30 -13.01 -37.30
C PRO A 102 13.51 -12.57 -36.05
N ILE A 103 12.31 -13.14 -35.86
CA ILE A 103 11.43 -12.79 -34.76
C ILE A 103 11.41 -13.89 -33.72
N ASN A 104 11.66 -13.48 -32.48
CA ASN A 104 11.49 -14.34 -31.34
C ASN A 104 10.03 -14.26 -30.85
N TRP A 105 9.21 -15.21 -31.30
CA TRP A 105 7.80 -15.33 -30.91
C TRP A 105 7.58 -15.44 -29.39
N PHE A 106 8.56 -15.99 -28.65
CA PHE A 106 8.51 -16.00 -27.19
C PHE A 106 8.59 -14.58 -26.60
N ARG A 107 9.40 -13.67 -27.16
CA ARG A 107 9.45 -12.27 -26.73
C ARG A 107 8.18 -11.50 -27.10
N VAL A 108 7.59 -11.78 -28.27
CA VAL A 108 6.33 -11.16 -28.70
C VAL A 108 5.19 -11.57 -27.77
N ALA A 109 5.05 -12.87 -27.50
CA ALA A 109 4.02 -13.38 -26.59
C ALA A 109 4.18 -12.82 -25.16
N LEU A 110 5.42 -12.75 -24.66
CA LEU A 110 5.71 -12.14 -23.36
C LEU A 110 5.36 -10.65 -23.34
N GLY A 111 5.70 -9.90 -24.39
CA GLY A 111 5.38 -8.48 -24.51
C GLY A 111 3.87 -8.21 -24.55
N VAL A 112 3.11 -9.00 -25.31
CA VAL A 112 1.64 -8.91 -25.35
C VAL A 112 1.03 -9.20 -23.98
N ALA A 113 1.48 -10.27 -23.31
CA ALA A 113 0.99 -10.63 -21.98
C ALA A 113 1.26 -9.53 -20.94
N LEU A 114 2.47 -8.95 -20.96
CA LEU A 114 2.83 -7.82 -20.10
C LEU A 114 2.01 -6.56 -20.42
N GLY A 115 1.81 -6.24 -21.71
CA GLY A 115 1.06 -5.07 -22.14
C GLY A 115 -0.43 -5.13 -21.77
N VAL A 116 -1.06 -6.30 -21.96
CA VAL A 116 -2.46 -6.53 -21.55
C VAL A 116 -2.60 -6.45 -20.03
N MET A 117 -1.70 -7.10 -19.29
CA MET A 117 -1.73 -7.08 -17.82
C MET A 117 -1.54 -5.67 -17.27
N TRP A 118 -0.56 -4.92 -17.78
CA TRP A 118 -0.29 -3.55 -17.35
C TRP A 118 -1.43 -2.60 -17.74
N GLY A 119 -1.96 -2.71 -18.96
CA GLY A 119 -3.06 -1.87 -19.44
C GLY A 119 -4.35 -2.07 -18.64
N VAL A 120 -4.69 -3.32 -18.32
CA VAL A 120 -5.85 -3.65 -17.46
C VAL A 120 -5.59 -3.20 -16.03
N MET A 121 -4.40 -3.47 -15.46
CA MET A 121 -4.09 -3.07 -14.09
C MET A 121 -4.08 -1.55 -13.92
N TRP A 122 -3.46 -0.81 -14.85
CA TRP A 122 -3.36 0.65 -14.79
C TRP A 122 -4.70 1.34 -15.05
N GLY A 123 -5.47 0.89 -16.05
CA GLY A 123 -6.78 1.45 -16.38
C GLY A 123 -7.83 1.20 -15.29
N VAL A 124 -7.68 0.12 -14.52
CA VAL A 124 -8.56 -0.18 -13.38
C VAL A 124 -8.06 0.47 -12.08
N MET A 125 -6.74 0.56 -11.85
CA MET A 125 -6.20 1.24 -10.66
C MET A 125 -6.34 2.77 -10.70
N SER A 126 -6.30 3.41 -11.87
CA SER A 126 -6.48 4.87 -11.96
C SER A 126 -7.84 5.33 -11.45
N GLY A 127 -8.85 4.46 -11.42
CA GLY A 127 -10.16 4.72 -10.83
C GLY A 127 -10.24 4.54 -9.31
N VAL A 128 -9.20 4.08 -8.63
CA VAL A 128 -9.18 3.87 -7.15
C VAL A 128 -8.11 4.74 -6.47
N MET A 129 -7.25 5.39 -7.25
CA MET A 129 -6.05 6.10 -6.79
C MET A 129 -6.30 7.58 -6.43
N SER A 130 -7.36 7.92 -5.69
CA SER A 130 -7.54 9.29 -5.17
C SER A 130 -7.67 9.40 -3.65
N GLY A 131 -7.21 8.41 -2.86
CA GLY A 131 -7.46 8.42 -1.40
C GLY A 131 -6.37 7.98 -0.42
N ALA A 132 -5.29 7.30 -0.82
CA ALA A 132 -4.32 6.78 0.15
C ALA A 132 -2.88 6.92 -0.35
N PHE A 133 -1.99 7.40 0.52
CA PHE A 133 -0.55 7.40 0.29
C PHE A 133 -0.10 5.96 -0.05
N ASP A 134 0.44 5.76 -1.25
CA ASP A 134 0.71 4.43 -1.79
C ASP A 134 1.98 3.83 -1.17
N TRP A 135 1.79 3.05 -0.09
CA TRP A 135 2.89 2.31 0.52
C TRP A 135 3.52 1.29 -0.44
N GLN A 136 2.82 0.88 -1.50
CA GLN A 136 3.47 0.09 -2.54
C GLN A 136 4.53 0.91 -3.27
N LEU A 137 4.33 2.21 -3.50
CA LEU A 137 5.35 3.10 -4.05
C LEU A 137 6.59 3.20 -3.14
N VAL A 138 6.40 3.30 -1.83
CA VAL A 138 7.52 3.27 -0.87
C VAL A 138 8.23 1.91 -0.88
N ARG A 139 7.47 0.81 -0.96
CA ARG A 139 8.02 -0.54 -1.17
C ARG A 139 8.75 -0.67 -2.52
N PHE A 140 8.26 -0.02 -3.57
CA PHE A 140 8.85 -0.02 -4.91
C PHE A 140 10.13 0.82 -4.97
N ALA A 141 10.28 1.81 -4.09
CA ALA A 141 11.50 2.56 -3.93
C ALA A 141 12.55 1.82 -3.07
N SER A 142 12.11 0.96 -2.15
CA SER A 142 12.99 0.19 -1.24
C SER A 142 13.49 -1.13 -1.83
N ALA A 143 12.61 -1.87 -2.51
CA ALA A 143 12.97 -3.05 -3.28
C ALA A 143 13.31 -2.67 -4.72
N SER A 144 14.24 -3.38 -5.36
CA SER A 144 14.42 -3.26 -6.81
C SER A 144 13.06 -3.45 -7.48
N LEU A 145 12.61 -2.42 -8.20
CA LEU A 145 11.34 -2.33 -8.94
C LEU A 145 11.10 -3.60 -9.79
N ASN A 146 12.17 -4.24 -10.22
CA ASN A 146 12.19 -5.50 -10.95
C ASN A 146 11.72 -6.71 -10.12
N GLU A 147 12.11 -6.83 -8.84
CA GLU A 147 11.93 -8.06 -8.05
C GLU A 147 10.53 -8.18 -7.41
N THR A 148 9.94 -7.07 -6.98
CA THR A 148 8.55 -7.05 -6.49
C THR A 148 7.56 -7.24 -7.63
N LEU A 149 7.83 -6.63 -8.80
CA LEU A 149 7.05 -6.88 -10.01
C LEU A 149 7.20 -8.32 -10.50
N LYS A 150 8.42 -8.90 -10.49
CA LYS A 150 8.65 -10.32 -10.81
C LYS A 150 7.98 -11.28 -9.84
N SER A 151 7.97 -11.01 -8.53
CA SER A 151 7.38 -11.93 -7.54
C SER A 151 5.86 -11.86 -7.50
N LYS A 152 5.25 -10.67 -7.63
CA LYS A 152 3.80 -10.53 -7.86
C LYS A 152 3.40 -11.11 -9.22
N PHE A 153 4.24 -10.95 -10.25
CA PHE A 153 4.08 -11.61 -11.55
C PHE A 153 4.10 -13.13 -11.41
N VAL A 154 5.06 -13.73 -10.71
CA VAL A 154 5.10 -15.20 -10.47
C VAL A 154 3.83 -15.66 -9.76
N LYS A 155 3.41 -15.00 -8.67
CA LYS A 155 2.18 -15.38 -7.97
C LYS A 155 0.93 -15.24 -8.85
N GLY A 156 0.78 -14.16 -9.60
CA GLY A 156 -0.36 -13.95 -10.51
C GLY A 156 -0.34 -14.85 -11.75
N PHE A 157 0.84 -15.09 -12.33
CA PHE A 157 1.08 -15.93 -13.50
C PHE A 157 0.90 -17.43 -13.20
N PHE A 158 1.17 -17.85 -11.97
CA PHE A 158 0.89 -19.20 -11.47
C PHE A 158 -0.47 -19.31 -10.74
N SER A 159 -1.29 -18.27 -10.74
CA SER A 159 -2.69 -18.36 -10.28
C SER A 159 -3.58 -18.95 -11.39
N PRO A 160 -4.64 -19.72 -11.07
CA PRO A 160 -5.65 -20.09 -12.06
C PRO A 160 -6.31 -18.81 -12.60
N PRO A 161 -6.55 -18.65 -13.93
CA PRO A 161 -6.59 -19.67 -14.98
C PRO A 161 -5.29 -19.83 -15.81
N VAL A 162 -4.26 -19.00 -15.59
CA VAL A 162 -3.01 -19.02 -16.38
C VAL A 162 -2.16 -20.28 -16.08
N PHE A 163 -2.28 -20.80 -14.85
CA PHE A 163 -1.60 -22.00 -14.36
C PHE A 163 -1.79 -23.26 -15.24
N PHE A 164 -2.92 -23.39 -15.94
CA PHE A 164 -3.27 -24.57 -16.74
C PHE A 164 -2.54 -24.65 -18.09
N PHE A 165 -2.05 -23.52 -18.61
CA PHE A 165 -1.48 -23.44 -19.96
C PHE A 165 0.06 -23.49 -19.99
N LEU A 166 0.73 -23.67 -18.83
CA LEU A 166 2.18 -23.54 -18.73
C LEU A 166 2.95 -24.88 -18.64
N PRO A 167 3.96 -25.13 -19.51
CA PRO A 167 4.78 -26.35 -19.48
C PRO A 167 5.61 -26.53 -18.20
N ARG A 168 5.73 -27.77 -17.70
CA ARG A 168 6.38 -28.11 -16.42
C ARG A 168 7.85 -27.68 -16.32
N ARG A 169 8.61 -27.76 -17.43
CA ARG A 169 10.03 -27.35 -17.50
C ARG A 169 10.27 -25.86 -17.24
N TRP A 170 9.28 -25.02 -17.54
CA TRP A 170 9.37 -23.57 -17.29
C TRP A 170 9.25 -23.23 -15.81
N LYS A 171 8.54 -24.06 -15.04
CA LYS A 171 8.34 -23.87 -13.59
C LYS A 171 9.67 -23.93 -12.85
N GLU A 172 10.49 -24.92 -13.20
CA GLU A 172 11.77 -25.20 -12.55
C GLU A 172 12.87 -24.19 -12.96
N GLN A 173 12.93 -23.81 -14.24
CA GLN A 173 13.91 -22.81 -14.71
C GLN A 173 13.65 -21.39 -14.18
N LEU A 174 12.40 -21.00 -14.00
CA LEU A 174 12.07 -19.70 -13.42
C LEU A 174 12.35 -19.70 -11.93
N GLN A 175 11.93 -20.72 -11.18
CA GLN A 175 12.16 -20.77 -9.73
C GLN A 175 13.64 -20.76 -9.33
N ALA A 176 14.51 -21.43 -10.09
CA ALA A 176 15.95 -21.48 -9.79
C ALA A 176 16.69 -20.14 -9.97
N ARG A 177 16.12 -19.17 -10.71
CA ARG A 177 16.73 -17.85 -10.98
C ARG A 177 16.32 -16.73 -10.02
N PHE A 178 15.40 -16.98 -9.08
CA PHE A 178 14.75 -15.92 -8.28
C PHE A 178 14.87 -16.11 -6.75
N LYS A 179 16.05 -16.49 -6.23
CA LYS A 179 16.36 -16.32 -4.80
C LYS A 179 16.76 -14.85 -4.56
N THR A 180 15.92 -14.11 -3.84
CA THR A 180 16.03 -12.65 -3.68
C THR A 180 16.18 -12.25 -2.22
N ASP A 181 17.32 -11.63 -1.89
CA ASP A 181 17.56 -10.91 -0.64
C ASP A 181 17.31 -9.40 -0.86
N ILE A 182 16.73 -8.75 0.15
CA ILE A 182 16.54 -7.29 0.19
C ILE A 182 17.92 -6.66 0.40
N ARG A 183 18.37 -5.82 -0.54
CA ARG A 183 19.68 -5.18 -0.47
C ARG A 183 19.59 -3.73 -0.01
N LEU A 184 20.30 -3.40 1.07
CA LEU A 184 20.35 -2.06 1.69
C LEU A 184 21.43 -1.15 1.08
N ASP A 185 21.85 -1.43 -0.15
CA ASP A 185 23.10 -0.91 -0.74
C ASP A 185 23.13 0.62 -0.97
N THR A 186 21.98 1.29 -0.97
CA THR A 186 21.92 2.76 -1.14
C THR A 186 21.13 3.44 -0.02
N PRO A 187 21.55 4.64 0.44
CA PRO A 187 20.84 5.36 1.49
C PRO A 187 19.36 5.62 1.18
N ALA A 188 19.03 5.97 -0.06
CA ALA A 188 17.64 6.19 -0.47
C ALA A 188 16.78 4.91 -0.35
N ARG A 189 17.33 3.75 -0.74
CA ARG A 189 16.63 2.45 -0.62
C ARG A 189 16.50 2.03 0.83
N ALA A 190 17.55 2.25 1.63
CA ALA A 190 17.55 1.96 3.05
C ALA A 190 16.50 2.80 3.81
N THR A 191 16.39 4.10 3.52
CA THR A 191 15.34 4.96 4.09
C THR A 191 13.93 4.47 3.71
N ALA A 192 13.71 4.16 2.43
CA ALA A 192 12.42 3.64 1.98
C ALA A 192 12.09 2.28 2.61
N ALA A 193 13.09 1.41 2.78
CA ALA A 193 12.95 0.12 3.46
C ALA A 193 12.58 0.32 4.92
N GLY A 194 13.25 1.25 5.61
CA GLY A 194 12.97 1.59 7.01
C GLY A 194 11.52 2.01 7.23
N PHE A 195 11.01 2.96 6.43
CA PHE A 195 9.60 3.38 6.55
C PHE A 195 8.61 2.28 6.18
N TRP A 196 8.91 1.45 5.18
CA TRP A 196 8.08 0.31 4.83
C TRP A 196 8.03 -0.73 5.97
N TYR A 197 9.18 -1.03 6.60
CA TYR A 197 9.22 -1.97 7.73
C TYR A 197 8.48 -1.44 8.96
N LEU A 198 8.51 -0.13 9.23
CA LEU A 198 7.69 0.48 10.29
C LEU A 198 6.19 0.27 10.00
N HIS A 199 5.76 0.50 8.76
CA HIS A 199 4.37 0.27 8.33
C HIS A 199 3.95 -1.20 8.45
N GLU A 200 4.83 -2.15 8.09
CA GLU A 200 4.59 -3.59 8.22
C GLU A 200 4.76 -4.12 9.65
N LYS A 201 4.94 -3.24 10.66
CA LYS A 201 5.11 -3.60 12.08
C LYS A 201 6.35 -4.46 12.37
N GLU A 202 7.41 -4.27 11.58
CA GLU A 202 8.71 -4.95 11.74
C GLU A 202 9.80 -3.96 12.20
N PRO A 203 9.72 -3.39 13.41
CA PRO A 203 10.64 -2.32 13.83
C PRO A 203 12.11 -2.76 13.95
N ALA A 204 12.38 -4.05 14.18
CA ALA A 204 13.74 -4.58 14.19
C ALA A 204 14.43 -4.47 12.82
N LYS A 205 13.71 -4.81 11.73
CA LYS A 205 14.23 -4.64 10.36
C LYS A 205 14.27 -3.17 9.95
N ALA A 206 13.34 -2.36 10.45
CA ALA A 206 13.38 -0.91 10.26
C ALA A 206 14.66 -0.31 10.88
N MET A 207 15.03 -0.75 12.09
CA MET A 207 16.25 -0.31 12.77
C MET A 207 17.51 -0.65 11.95
N GLU A 208 17.61 -1.87 11.41
CA GLU A 208 18.72 -2.26 10.52
C GLU A 208 18.80 -1.39 9.26
N ALA A 209 17.64 -1.09 8.65
CA ALA A 209 17.58 -0.22 7.48
C ALA A 209 17.98 1.23 7.82
N PHE A 210 17.52 1.76 8.96
CA PHE A 210 17.89 3.11 9.39
C PHE A 210 19.34 3.22 9.87
N ALA A 211 19.97 2.11 10.29
CA ALA A 211 21.39 2.08 10.66
C ALA A 211 22.30 2.54 9.50
N VAL A 212 21.93 2.24 8.26
CA VAL A 212 22.68 2.63 7.05
C VAL A 212 22.63 4.14 6.80
N VAL A 213 21.60 4.83 7.30
CA VAL A 213 21.37 6.26 7.04
C VAL A 213 21.63 7.16 8.24
N ARG A 214 22.20 6.64 9.33
CA ARG A 214 22.53 7.40 10.54
C ARG A 214 23.38 8.65 10.28
N SER A 215 24.27 8.58 9.30
CA SER A 215 25.14 9.71 8.90
C SER A 215 24.40 10.82 8.15
N LEU A 216 23.14 10.63 7.76
CA LEU A 216 22.34 11.63 7.07
C LEU A 216 21.54 12.50 8.06
N LEU A 217 21.08 13.65 7.57
CA LEU A 217 20.22 14.55 8.34
C LEU A 217 18.95 13.81 8.80
N TYR A 218 18.65 13.87 10.10
CA TYR A 218 17.57 13.13 10.78
C TYR A 218 17.67 11.60 10.73
N GLY A 219 18.77 11.03 10.20
CA GLY A 219 18.97 9.59 10.17
C GLY A 219 19.15 8.98 11.55
N GLU A 220 19.89 9.66 12.42
CA GLU A 220 20.04 9.28 13.84
C GLU A 220 18.69 9.30 14.57
N GLU A 221 17.86 10.31 14.33
CA GLU A 221 16.50 10.39 14.91
C GLU A 221 15.66 9.18 14.50
N MET A 222 15.64 8.84 13.20
CA MET A 222 14.87 7.70 12.69
C MET A 222 15.40 6.35 13.21
N PHE A 223 16.72 6.23 13.40
CA PHE A 223 17.33 5.05 14.01
C PHE A 223 16.91 4.89 15.48
N ILE A 224 17.01 5.95 16.29
CA ILE A 224 16.61 5.92 17.71
C ILE A 224 15.10 5.64 17.82
N LEU A 225 14.28 6.24 16.94
CA LEU A 225 12.85 6.00 16.87
C LEU A 225 12.56 4.51 16.61
N ALA A 226 13.18 3.92 15.58
CA ALA A 226 12.98 2.51 15.25
C ALA A 226 13.48 1.58 16.36
N GLN A 227 14.62 1.89 16.98
CA GLN A 227 15.14 1.17 18.14
C GLN A 227 14.16 1.22 19.31
N THR A 228 13.64 2.41 19.63
CA THR A 228 12.67 2.60 20.72
C THR A 228 11.40 1.79 20.46
N LEU A 229 10.82 1.91 19.27
CA LEU A 229 9.64 1.14 18.89
C LEU A 229 9.90 -0.37 18.88
N ALA A 230 11.10 -0.82 18.52
CA ALA A 230 11.47 -2.25 18.60
C ALA A 230 11.49 -2.75 20.05
N THR A 231 12.07 -1.98 20.97
CA THR A 231 12.09 -2.34 22.40
C THR A 231 10.68 -2.36 22.99
N PHE A 232 9.84 -1.38 22.66
CA PHE A 232 8.48 -1.29 23.17
C PHE A 232 7.58 -2.41 22.60
N HIS A 233 7.73 -2.71 21.31
CA HIS A 233 6.96 -3.78 20.64
C HIS A 233 7.36 -5.18 21.13
N ALA A 234 8.61 -5.39 21.53
CA ALA A 234 9.05 -6.64 22.12
C ALA A 234 8.49 -6.86 23.54
N ALA A 235 8.25 -5.79 24.30
CA ALA A 235 7.76 -5.85 25.67
C ALA A 235 6.23 -6.04 25.70
N LYS A 236 5.78 -7.29 25.84
CA LYS A 236 4.35 -7.64 25.89
C LYS A 236 3.80 -7.78 27.31
N GLU A 237 4.67 -8.04 28.27
CA GLU A 237 4.31 -8.28 29.67
C GLU A 237 4.77 -7.12 30.56
N LEU A 238 4.03 -6.83 31.63
CA LEU A 238 4.35 -5.71 32.53
C LEU A 238 5.75 -5.79 33.15
N ALA A 239 6.25 -6.99 33.44
CA ALA A 239 7.62 -7.20 33.92
C ALA A 239 8.66 -6.79 32.87
N THR A 240 8.43 -7.17 31.61
CA THR A 240 9.30 -6.77 30.50
C THR A 240 9.21 -5.27 30.22
N VAL A 241 8.03 -4.67 30.38
CA VAL A 241 7.83 -3.22 30.22
C VAL A 241 8.55 -2.42 31.32
N ALA A 242 8.46 -2.86 32.58
CA ALA A 242 9.15 -2.23 33.69
C ALA A 242 10.69 -2.29 33.56
N ALA A 243 11.20 -3.34 32.91
CA ALA A 243 12.64 -3.53 32.70
C ALA A 243 13.21 -2.68 31.55
N ILE A 244 12.37 -1.96 30.79
CA ILE A 244 12.83 -1.13 29.66
C ILE A 244 13.71 0.02 30.17
N GLN A 245 14.87 0.18 29.54
CA GLN A 245 15.73 1.35 29.73
C GLN A 245 15.21 2.49 28.83
N LEU A 246 14.94 3.64 29.44
CA LEU A 246 14.42 4.80 28.71
C LEU A 246 15.50 5.37 27.77
N PRO A 247 15.21 5.55 26.48
CA PRO A 247 16.18 6.07 25.52
C PRO A 247 16.47 7.56 25.74
N ALA A 248 17.65 8.00 25.31
CA ALA A 248 17.98 9.42 25.27
C ALA A 248 17.23 10.09 24.10
N PHE A 249 16.48 11.15 24.40
CA PHE A 249 15.73 11.88 23.39
C PHE A 249 16.67 12.68 22.48
N PRO A 250 16.44 12.70 21.15
CA PRO A 250 17.19 13.55 20.23
C PRO A 250 16.93 15.04 20.51
N LYS A 251 17.92 15.87 20.22
CA LYS A 251 17.84 17.34 20.35
C LYS A 251 17.07 17.94 19.18
N GLU A 252 16.30 19.00 19.42
CA GLU A 252 15.57 19.74 18.38
C GLU A 252 16.52 20.34 17.32
N PRO A 253 16.10 20.49 16.05
CA PRO A 253 14.76 20.23 15.50
C PRO A 253 14.48 18.75 15.21
N LEU A 254 13.21 18.33 15.35
CA LEU A 254 12.76 16.94 15.13
C LEU A 254 12.03 16.80 13.79
N LEU A 255 12.29 15.73 13.04
CA LEU A 255 11.57 15.36 11.82
C LEU A 255 10.15 14.88 12.12
N ARG A 256 9.95 14.16 13.24
CA ARG A 256 8.67 13.55 13.61
C ARG A 256 8.18 14.01 15.00
N PRO A 257 7.88 15.31 15.21
CA PRO A 257 7.55 15.85 16.53
C PRO A 257 6.30 15.20 17.16
N ILE A 258 5.31 14.86 16.34
CA ILE A 258 4.06 14.22 16.79
C ILE A 258 4.34 12.79 17.31
N THR A 259 5.19 12.04 16.63
CA THR A 259 5.59 10.69 17.04
C THR A 259 6.40 10.73 18.33
N TRP A 260 7.34 11.67 18.46
CA TRP A 260 8.11 11.84 19.68
C TRP A 260 7.24 12.23 20.88
N LYS A 261 6.17 12.99 20.67
CA LYS A 261 5.17 13.25 21.71
C LYS A 261 4.48 11.96 22.16
N ALA A 262 4.09 11.08 21.22
CA ALA A 262 3.50 9.78 21.57
C ALA A 262 4.49 8.86 22.28
N ILE A 263 5.74 8.79 21.82
CA ILE A 263 6.83 8.06 22.49
C ILE A 263 7.04 8.59 23.92
N THR A 264 6.97 9.91 24.12
CA THR A 264 7.09 10.51 25.45
C THR A 264 5.97 10.06 26.39
N SER A 265 4.71 10.00 25.91
CA SER A 265 3.61 9.43 26.69
C SER A 265 3.82 7.94 26.96
N LEU A 266 4.34 7.15 26.02
CA LEU A 266 4.70 5.74 26.27
C LEU A 266 5.82 5.61 27.32
N CYS A 267 6.83 6.47 27.31
CA CYS A 267 7.86 6.51 28.35
C CYS A 267 7.26 6.79 29.74
N ARG A 268 6.29 7.70 29.85
CA ARG A 268 5.57 7.95 31.12
C ARG A 268 4.80 6.71 31.59
N VAL A 269 4.19 5.97 30.67
CA VAL A 269 3.53 4.70 30.98
C VAL A 269 4.53 3.67 31.52
N VAL A 270 5.74 3.60 30.96
CA VAL A 270 6.83 2.74 31.48
C VAL A 270 7.18 3.15 32.92
N GLU A 271 7.34 4.44 33.20
CA GLU A 271 7.62 4.95 34.56
C GLU A 271 6.50 4.59 35.54
N ASP A 272 5.25 4.72 35.12
CA ASP A 272 4.09 4.31 35.92
C ASP A 272 4.08 2.81 36.22
N ILE A 273 4.39 1.98 35.23
CA ILE A 273 4.47 0.53 35.40
C ILE A 273 5.62 0.16 36.34
N GLN A 274 6.78 0.82 36.24
CA GLN A 274 7.89 0.65 37.18
C GLN A 274 7.48 1.01 38.61
N LEU A 275 6.72 2.08 38.78
CA LEU A 275 6.21 2.51 40.08
C LEU A 275 5.20 1.49 40.65
N VAL A 276 4.32 0.93 39.80
CA VAL A 276 3.38 -0.13 40.20
C VAL A 276 4.10 -1.38 40.71
N GLN A 277 5.23 -1.74 40.12
CA GLN A 277 6.01 -2.91 40.54
C GLN A 277 6.83 -2.66 41.80
N ARG A 278 7.41 -1.47 41.95
CA ARG A 278 8.30 -1.15 43.07
C ARG A 278 7.57 -0.74 44.35
N SER A 279 6.35 -0.21 44.23
CA SER A 279 5.62 0.32 45.38
C SER A 279 4.90 -0.78 46.18
N ALA A 280 5.12 -0.80 47.50
CA ALA A 280 4.37 -1.67 48.42
C ALA A 280 2.97 -1.13 48.74
N SER A 281 2.72 0.16 48.49
CA SER A 281 1.44 0.81 48.82
C SER A 281 0.38 0.53 47.75
N ARG A 282 -0.75 -0.05 48.18
CA ARG A 282 -1.88 -0.38 47.29
C ARG A 282 -2.49 0.86 46.62
N SER A 283 -2.60 1.98 47.34
CA SER A 283 -3.16 3.22 46.79
C SER A 283 -2.24 3.80 45.70
N THR A 284 -0.93 3.78 45.93
CA THR A 284 0.08 4.24 44.97
C THR A 284 0.08 3.37 43.71
N ARG A 285 -0.05 2.03 43.85
CA ARG A 285 -0.21 1.12 42.72
C ARG A 285 -1.48 1.40 41.91
N SER A 286 -2.63 1.54 42.58
CA SER A 286 -3.89 1.83 41.89
C SER A 286 -3.88 3.18 41.17
N PHE A 287 -3.28 4.20 41.76
CA PHE A 287 -3.16 5.53 41.15
C PHE A 287 -2.29 5.50 39.88
N ALA A 288 -1.11 4.87 39.95
CA ALA A 288 -0.22 4.75 38.79
C ALA A 288 -0.82 3.88 37.68
N LEU A 289 -1.56 2.81 38.02
CA LEU A 289 -2.31 2.02 37.03
C LEU A 289 -3.34 2.87 36.28
N ASN A 290 -4.12 3.68 37.00
CA ASN A 290 -5.13 4.56 36.40
C ASN A 290 -4.48 5.64 35.51
N ARG A 291 -3.33 6.20 35.94
CA ARG A 291 -2.57 7.18 35.16
C ARG A 291 -2.03 6.56 33.86
N ALA A 292 -1.42 5.38 33.95
CA ALA A 292 -0.94 4.63 32.79
C ALA A 292 -2.07 4.31 31.79
N GLN A 293 -3.22 3.83 32.28
CA GLN A 293 -4.38 3.57 31.44
C GLN A 293 -4.93 4.83 30.76
N GLY A 294 -4.95 5.96 31.48
CA GLY A 294 -5.37 7.26 30.93
C GLY A 294 -4.46 7.76 29.81
N GLU A 295 -3.13 7.66 30.00
CA GLU A 295 -2.14 8.01 28.97
C GLU A 295 -2.25 7.10 27.73
N LEU A 296 -2.37 5.78 27.92
CA LEU A 296 -2.56 4.85 26.80
C LEU A 296 -3.85 5.14 26.03
N LYS A 297 -4.93 5.46 26.73
CA LYS A 297 -6.20 5.85 26.08
C LYS A 297 -6.05 7.14 25.27
N SER A 298 -5.36 8.14 25.81
CA SER A 298 -5.07 9.40 25.12
C SER A 298 -4.28 9.17 23.81
N ILE A 299 -3.30 8.25 23.83
CA ILE A 299 -2.55 7.85 22.63
C ILE A 299 -3.49 7.22 21.58
N LEU A 300 -4.37 6.30 22.00
CA LEU A 300 -5.30 5.62 21.10
C LEU A 300 -6.34 6.60 20.52
N ASP A 301 -6.84 7.54 21.31
CA ASP A 301 -7.79 8.56 20.87
C ASP A 301 -7.16 9.56 19.87
N THR A 302 -5.84 9.81 20.00
CA THR A 302 -5.08 10.70 19.11
C THR A 302 -4.34 9.98 17.98
N ALA A 303 -4.50 8.66 17.84
CA ALA A 303 -3.75 7.84 16.89
C ALA A 303 -3.92 8.28 15.42
N ASN A 304 -5.09 8.84 15.08
CA ASN A 304 -5.37 9.36 13.73
C ASN A 304 -4.44 10.51 13.30
N PHE A 305 -3.81 11.21 14.25
CA PHE A 305 -2.86 12.29 13.97
C PHE A 305 -1.41 11.79 13.83
N LEU A 306 -1.14 10.52 14.13
CA LEU A 306 0.19 9.93 13.99
C LEU A 306 0.55 9.75 12.51
N PRO A 307 1.84 9.89 12.15
CA PRO A 307 2.31 9.52 10.83
C PRO A 307 1.95 8.08 10.48
N GLN A 308 1.45 7.88 9.26
CA GLN A 308 0.91 6.59 8.82
C GLN A 308 1.91 5.42 8.91
N ALA A 309 3.22 5.70 8.84
CA ALA A 309 4.28 4.70 8.96
C ALA A 309 4.32 4.04 10.35
N GLU A 310 4.07 4.84 11.40
CA GLU A 310 4.31 4.46 12.79
C GLU A 310 2.98 4.21 13.52
N ARG A 311 1.88 4.75 12.99
CA ARG A 311 0.55 4.72 13.60
C ARG A 311 0.13 3.34 14.05
N GLU A 312 0.10 2.37 13.13
CA GLU A 312 -0.40 1.03 13.45
C GLU A 312 0.49 0.31 14.47
N LEU A 313 1.79 0.55 14.42
CA LEU A 313 2.74 -0.03 15.37
C LEU A 313 2.57 0.56 16.78
N ILE A 314 2.40 1.88 16.88
CA ILE A 314 2.15 2.57 18.16
C ILE A 314 0.80 2.15 18.74
N GLU A 315 -0.24 2.02 17.90
CA GLU A 315 -1.54 1.51 18.34
C GLU A 315 -1.45 0.08 18.89
N ASP A 316 -0.73 -0.81 18.21
CA ASP A 316 -0.56 -2.20 18.65
C ASP A 316 0.20 -2.28 19.98
N ILE A 317 1.25 -1.47 20.17
CA ILE A 317 1.97 -1.36 21.45
C ILE A 317 1.02 -0.88 22.54
N ALA A 318 0.29 0.22 22.30
CA ALA A 318 -0.60 0.81 23.28
C ALA A 318 -1.74 -0.15 23.68
N LYS A 319 -2.35 -0.85 22.72
CA LYS A 319 -3.38 -1.89 22.97
C LYS A 319 -2.80 -3.07 23.76
N THR A 320 -1.61 -3.53 23.41
CA THR A 320 -0.94 -4.64 24.11
C THR A 320 -0.69 -4.30 25.57
N TRP A 321 -0.14 -3.12 25.84
CA TRP A 321 0.12 -2.67 27.21
C TRP A 321 -1.16 -2.38 27.99
N GLN A 322 -2.19 -1.83 27.34
CA GLN A 322 -3.50 -1.63 27.97
C GLN A 322 -4.11 -2.96 28.41
N ASN A 323 -4.06 -3.99 27.56
CA ASN A 323 -4.56 -5.32 27.88
C ASN A 323 -3.76 -5.95 29.04
N ALA A 324 -2.43 -5.81 29.04
CA ALA A 324 -1.58 -6.30 30.14
C ALA A 324 -1.89 -5.59 31.47
N LEU A 325 -2.15 -4.28 31.44
CA LEU A 325 -2.56 -3.51 32.62
C LEU A 325 -3.95 -3.93 33.14
N LEU A 326 -4.89 -4.22 32.24
CA LEU A 326 -6.24 -4.67 32.62
C LEU A 326 -6.23 -6.02 33.32
N GLN A 327 -5.36 -6.95 32.90
CA GLN A 327 -5.20 -8.25 33.55
C GLN A 327 -4.77 -8.08 35.03
N VAL A 328 -3.79 -7.22 35.30
CA VAL A 328 -3.33 -6.94 36.67
C VAL A 328 -4.34 -6.12 37.47
N ALA A 329 -5.08 -5.22 36.83
CA ALA A 329 -6.16 -4.49 37.51
C ALA A 329 -7.28 -5.44 37.99
N GLY A 330 -7.57 -6.50 37.24
CA GLY A 330 -8.47 -7.58 37.64
C GLY A 330 -8.02 -8.26 38.93
N GLU A 331 -6.75 -8.69 39.00
CA GLU A 331 -6.17 -9.34 40.19
C GLU A 331 -6.11 -8.40 41.42
N VAL A 332 -5.74 -7.13 41.21
CA VAL A 332 -5.68 -6.14 42.30
C VAL A 332 -7.09 -5.75 42.79
N GLY A 333 -8.09 -5.81 41.91
CA GLY A 333 -9.51 -5.57 42.19
C GLY A 333 -10.20 -6.73 42.91
N GLU A 334 -9.94 -7.98 42.52
CA GLU A 334 -10.57 -9.19 43.08
C GLU A 334 -10.23 -9.41 44.56
N VAL A 335 -9.01 -9.06 44.99
CA VAL A 335 -8.59 -9.10 46.40
C VAL A 335 -9.39 -8.12 47.28
N SER A 336 -10.13 -7.16 46.70
CA SER A 336 -10.99 -6.24 47.45
C SER A 336 -12.28 -6.87 47.97
N ILE A 337 -12.79 -7.93 47.33
CA ILE A 337 -14.17 -8.40 47.59
C ILE A 337 -14.23 -9.43 48.74
N THR A 338 -13.11 -10.08 49.09
CA THR A 338 -13.13 -11.25 49.98
C THR A 338 -12.67 -11.01 51.42
N LYS A 339 -12.27 -9.79 51.80
CA LYS A 339 -11.90 -9.50 53.20
C LYS A 339 -13.00 -8.68 53.89
N PRO A 340 -13.72 -9.25 54.88
CA PRO A 340 -14.70 -8.48 55.64
C PRO A 340 -13.98 -7.38 56.43
N VAL A 341 -14.49 -6.16 56.33
CA VAL A 341 -14.02 -5.01 57.12
C VAL A 341 -14.45 -5.23 58.56
N ILE A 342 -13.49 -5.51 59.45
CA ILE A 342 -13.73 -5.53 60.89
C ILE A 342 -13.69 -4.07 61.36
N ASN A 343 -14.86 -3.55 61.74
CA ASN A 343 -15.03 -2.24 62.34
C ASN A 343 -14.60 -2.33 63.83
N PRO A 344 -13.70 -1.46 64.33
CA PRO A 344 -13.29 -1.44 65.74
C PRO A 344 -14.40 -1.01 66.71
#